data_AF-A0A842P0H8-F1
#
_entry.id   AF-A0A842P0H8-F1
#
_cell.length_a   1.000
_cell.length_b   1.000
_cell.length_c   1.000
_cell.angle_alpha   90.00
_cell.angle_beta   90.00
_cell.angle_gamma   90.00
#
_symmetry.space_group_name_H-M   'P 1'
#
loop_
_entity.id
_entity.type
_entity.pdbx_description
1 polymer ?
#
loop_
_entity_poly.entity_id
_entity_poly.type
_entity_poly.pdbx_seq_one_letter_code
_entity_poly.pdbx_strand_id
1 'polypeptide(L)'
;MMGDLIVKGGYVYDPLNGVKGDKMDVFLSGGKVVEEVKGRDAKTVDASGKVVMAGGVDIHSHIAGSKINIGRLLRPEDHKKDVVPWTRYT
;
A
#
# COMPACT_ATOMS: atom_id res chain seq x y z
N MET A 1 13.28 -11.45 -5.64
CA MET A 1 12.14 -12.34 -5.31
C MET A 1 11.44 -11.77 -4.10
N MET A 2 10.11 -11.66 -4.13
CA MET A 2 9.33 -11.21 -2.96
C MET A 2 9.34 -12.35 -1.92
N GLY A 3 9.85 -12.09 -0.72
CA GLY A 3 9.85 -13.08 0.37
C GLY A 3 8.47 -13.23 1.01
N ASP A 4 8.30 -14.29 1.81
CA ASP A 4 7.08 -14.53 2.59
C ASP A 4 6.87 -13.40 3.62
N LEU A 5 5.61 -13.03 3.86
CA LEU A 5 5.22 -11.94 4.77
C LEU A 5 4.03 -12.36 5.62
N ILE A 6 4.09 -12.01 6.91
CA ILE A 6 3.00 -12.17 7.87
C ILE A 6 2.62 -10.78 8.38
N VAL A 7 1.40 -10.33 8.13
CA VAL A 7 0.82 -9.14 8.77
C VAL A 7 0.06 -9.61 9.99
N LYS A 8 0.58 -9.34 11.19
CA LYS A 8 0.14 -10.01 12.42
C LYS A 8 -0.70 -9.10 13.32
N GLY A 9 -1.82 -9.61 13.81
CA GLY A 9 -2.61 -9.02 14.90
C GLY A 9 -3.37 -7.75 14.55
N GLY A 10 -3.63 -7.50 13.26
CA GLY A 10 -4.36 -6.33 12.77
C GLY A 10 -5.88 -6.51 12.82
N TYR A 11 -6.60 -5.39 12.83
CA TYR A 11 -8.05 -5.38 12.61
C TYR A 11 -8.31 -5.33 11.10
N VAL A 12 -8.70 -6.48 10.53
CA VAL A 12 -8.88 -6.63 9.08
C VAL A 12 -10.27 -6.19 8.66
N TYR A 13 -10.34 -5.37 7.61
CA TYR A 13 -11.59 -5.01 6.95
C TYR A 13 -11.55 -5.48 5.50
N ASP A 14 -12.43 -6.43 5.19
CA ASP A 14 -12.61 -6.97 3.84
C ASP A 14 -14.12 -7.14 3.57
N PRO A 15 -14.77 -6.10 3.01
CA PRO A 15 -16.20 -6.12 2.76
C PRO A 15 -16.65 -7.21 1.77
N LEU A 16 -15.79 -7.58 0.81
CA LEU A 16 -16.11 -8.61 -0.19
C LEU A 16 -16.20 -9.99 0.44
N ASN A 17 -15.35 -10.24 1.44
CA ASN A 17 -15.34 -11.49 2.21
C ASN A 17 -16.10 -11.38 3.55
N GLY A 18 -16.77 -10.25 3.81
CA GLY A 18 -17.60 -10.06 5.00
C GLY A 18 -16.85 -9.83 6.32
N VAL A 19 -15.54 -9.57 6.29
CA VAL A 19 -14.70 -9.31 7.48
C VAL A 19 -14.86 -7.85 7.92
N LYS A 20 -15.29 -7.62 9.16
CA LYS A 20 -15.75 -6.30 9.65
C LYS A 20 -14.93 -5.78 10.83
N GLY A 21 -13.61 -5.78 10.69
CA GLY A 21 -12.70 -5.35 11.74
C GLY A 21 -12.32 -6.45 12.71
N ASP A 22 -12.39 -7.71 12.27
CA ASP A 22 -11.99 -8.86 13.07
C ASP A 22 -10.46 -8.88 13.23
N LYS A 23 -10.00 -9.26 14.42
CA LYS A 23 -8.56 -9.36 14.70
C LYS A 23 -8.01 -10.67 14.11
N MET A 24 -7.20 -10.57 13.08
CA MET A 24 -6.61 -11.74 12.40
C MET A 24 -5.26 -11.42 11.75
N ASP A 25 -4.58 -12.48 11.33
CA ASP A 25 -3.32 -12.40 10.59
C ASP A 25 -3.59 -12.51 9.08
N VAL A 26 -2.77 -11.86 8.26
CA VAL A 26 -2.80 -11.99 6.80
C VAL A 26 -1.45 -12.50 6.32
N PHE A 27 -1.47 -13.59 5.55
CA PHE A 27 -0.27 -14.26 5.06
C PHE A 27 -0.07 -13.97 3.57
N LEU A 28 1.16 -13.67 3.18
CA LEU A 28 1.53 -13.50 1.78
C LEU A 28 2.74 -14.37 1.43
N SER A 29 2.68 -15.01 0.28
CA SER A 29 3.79 -15.76 -0.31
C SER A 29 3.80 -15.55 -1.83
N GLY A 30 4.98 -15.31 -2.40
CA GLY A 30 5.13 -15.08 -3.85
C GLY A 30 4.30 -13.91 -4.40
N GLY A 31 4.00 -12.90 -3.57
CA GLY A 31 3.16 -11.76 -3.95
C GLY A 31 1.65 -12.02 -3.98
N LYS A 32 1.18 -13.15 -3.43
CA LYS A 32 -0.24 -13.50 -3.31
C LYS A 32 -0.63 -13.68 -1.85
N VAL A 33 -1.90 -13.42 -1.52
CA VAL A 33 -2.49 -13.80 -0.23
C VAL A 33 -2.67 -15.32 -0.21
N VAL A 34 -2.28 -15.95 0.90
CA VAL A 34 -2.33 -17.41 1.11
C VAL A 34 -2.96 -17.72 2.46
N GLU A 35 -3.38 -18.96 2.69
CA GLU A 35 -3.96 -19.39 3.97
C GLU A 35 -2.90 -19.51 5.08
N GLU A 36 -1.67 -19.89 4.70
CA GLU A 36 -0.54 -20.05 5.60
C GLU A 36 0.79 -19.80 4.85
N VAL A 37 1.82 -19.38 5.59
CA VAL A 37 3.21 -19.37 5.10
C VAL A 37 3.91 -20.66 5.51
N LYS A 38 4.51 -21.36 4.55
CA LYS A 38 5.26 -22.61 4.78
C LYS A 38 6.75 -22.36 5.05
N GLY A 39 7.27 -21.20 4.66
CA GLY A 39 8.66 -20.81 4.86
C GLY A 39 8.94 -20.43 6.32
N ARG A 40 10.11 -20.83 6.83
CA ARG A 40 10.56 -20.47 8.19
C ARG A 40 10.97 -19.00 8.33
N ASP A 41 11.34 -18.35 7.24
CA ASP A 41 11.94 -17.01 7.25
C ASP A 41 10.97 -15.91 6.78
N ALA A 42 9.67 -16.07 7.03
CA ALA A 42 8.67 -15.07 6.68
C ALA A 42 8.89 -13.78 7.49
N LYS A 43 9.01 -12.65 6.80
CA LYS A 43 9.10 -11.34 7.45
C LYS A 43 7.78 -11.07 8.19
N THR A 44 7.85 -10.66 9.44
CA THR A 44 6.66 -10.29 10.21
C THR A 44 6.50 -8.77 10.28
N VAL A 45 5.28 -8.29 10.06
CA VAL A 45 4.86 -6.90 10.28
C VAL A 45 3.83 -6.90 11.42
N ASP A 46 4.15 -6.22 12.52
CA ASP A 46 3.24 -6.09 13.66
C ASP A 46 2.17 -5.02 13.42
N ALA A 47 0.96 -5.48 13.14
CA ALA A 47 -0.23 -4.67 12.93
C ALA A 47 -1.09 -4.54 14.18
N SER A 48 -0.60 -4.90 15.37
CA SER A 48 -1.33 -4.73 16.63
C SER A 48 -1.82 -3.30 16.82
N GLY A 49 -3.11 -3.16 17.09
CA GLY A 49 -3.79 -1.86 17.24
C GLY A 49 -3.99 -1.07 15.95
N LYS A 50 -3.69 -1.66 14.78
CA LYS A 50 -3.79 -1.02 13.46
C LYS A 50 -4.87 -1.66 12.61
N VAL A 51 -5.35 -0.89 11.65
CA VAL A 51 -6.30 -1.35 10.63
C VAL A 51 -5.51 -1.96 9.47
N VAL A 52 -6.01 -3.06 8.93
CA VAL A 52 -5.49 -3.72 7.73
C VAL A 52 -6.61 -3.79 6.70
N MET A 53 -6.33 -3.34 5.48
CA MET A 53 -7.26 -3.30 4.36
C MET A 53 -6.53 -3.73 3.09
N ALA A 54 -7.28 -4.11 2.06
CA ALA A 54 -6.73 -4.27 0.72
C ALA A 54 -6.11 -2.95 0.20
N GLY A 55 -5.21 -3.05 -0.77
CA GLY A 55 -4.67 -1.87 -1.45
C GLY A 55 -5.79 -1.05 -2.11
N GLY A 56 -5.74 0.27 -1.96
CA GLY A 56 -6.73 1.15 -2.57
C GLY A 56 -6.72 1.07 -4.09
N VAL A 57 -7.90 0.98 -4.69
CA VAL A 57 -8.09 0.99 -6.15
C VAL A 57 -8.74 2.32 -6.54
N ASP A 58 -7.95 3.22 -7.12
CA ASP A 58 -8.44 4.48 -7.68
C ASP A 58 -8.83 4.27 -9.14
N ILE A 59 -10.14 4.34 -9.42
CA ILE A 59 -10.71 4.07 -10.75
C ILE A 59 -10.59 5.26 -11.70
N HIS A 60 -10.33 6.46 -11.20
CA HIS A 60 -10.34 7.65 -12.03
C HIS A 60 -9.51 8.78 -11.44
N SER A 61 -8.33 9.01 -12.02
CA SER A 61 -7.46 10.11 -11.64
C SER A 61 -6.66 10.66 -12.81
N HIS A 62 -6.36 11.96 -12.75
CA HIS A 62 -5.55 12.65 -13.76
C HIS A 62 -4.08 12.62 -13.38
N ILE A 63 -3.44 11.46 -13.52
CA ILE A 63 -2.02 11.29 -13.13
C ILE A 63 -1.04 11.30 -14.31
N ALA A 64 -1.50 10.97 -15.52
CA ALA A 64 -0.68 10.90 -16.73
C ALA A 64 -1.42 11.48 -17.95
N GLY A 65 -0.69 12.20 -18.81
CA GLY A 65 -1.20 12.81 -20.05
C GLY A 65 -0.70 14.23 -20.29
N SER A 66 -0.85 14.74 -21.52
CA SER A 66 -0.40 16.09 -21.90
C SER A 66 -1.03 17.18 -21.05
N LYS A 67 -2.34 17.06 -20.78
CA LYS A 67 -3.10 17.99 -19.94
C LYS A 67 -2.49 18.15 -18.55
N ILE A 68 -2.10 17.06 -17.88
CA ILE A 68 -1.56 17.16 -16.52
C ILE A 68 -0.13 17.72 -16.53
N ASN A 69 0.66 17.40 -17.56
CA ASN A 69 2.01 17.97 -17.70
C ASN A 69 1.97 19.48 -17.94
N ILE A 70 1.04 19.98 -18.76
CA ILE A 70 0.84 21.43 -18.94
C ILE A 70 0.45 22.08 -17.61
N GLY A 71 -0.43 21.44 -16.82
CA GLY A 71 -0.77 21.92 -15.47
C GLY A 71 0.44 22.07 -14.57
N ARG A 72 1.35 21.07 -14.55
CA ARG A 72 2.60 21.12 -13.79
C ARG A 72 3.53 22.25 -14.24
N LEU A 73 3.61 22.52 -15.55
CA LEU A 73 4.44 23.61 -16.10
C LEU A 73 3.89 25.00 -15.77
N LEU A 74 2.56 25.17 -15.86
CA LEU A 74 1.90 26.46 -15.63
C LEU A 74 1.90 26.87 -14.16
N ARG A 75 2.03 25.90 -13.23
CA ARG A 75 1.87 26.12 -11.79
C ARG A 75 3.05 25.61 -10.97
N PRO A 76 4.25 26.20 -11.11
CA PRO A 76 5.44 25.79 -10.35
C PRO A 76 5.30 25.99 -8.83
N GLU A 77 4.37 26.84 -8.39
CA GLU A 77 4.09 27.09 -6.99
C GLU A 77 3.29 25.96 -6.31
N ASP A 78 2.50 25.21 -7.07
CA ASP A 78 1.45 24.32 -6.55
C ASP A 78 2.01 23.21 -5.66
N HIS A 79 3.13 22.60 -6.08
CA HIS A 79 3.76 21.46 -5.40
C HIS A 79 5.09 21.85 -4.73
N LYS A 80 5.38 23.15 -4.59
CA LYS A 80 6.68 23.63 -4.08
C LYS A 80 7.00 23.15 -2.66
N LYS A 81 5.96 22.87 -1.86
CA LYS A 81 6.09 22.40 -0.47
C LYS A 81 5.92 20.88 -0.34
N ASP A 82 5.72 20.18 -1.45
CA ASP A 82 5.53 18.74 -1.43
C ASP A 82 6.82 18.05 -0.98
N VAL A 83 6.66 17.00 -0.19
CA VAL A 83 7.77 16.15 0.24
C VAL A 83 8.11 15.22 -0.91
N VAL A 84 8.84 15.74 -1.89
CA VAL A 84 9.41 14.95 -2.98
C VAL A 84 10.85 14.54 -2.65
N PRO A 85 11.32 13.35 -3.05
CA PRO A 85 12.73 13.00 -2.92
C PRO A 85 13.59 13.97 -3.75
N TRP A 86 14.37 14.81 -3.08
CA TRP A 86 15.36 15.66 -3.74
C TRP A 86 16.57 14.81 -4.10
N THR A 87 17.08 14.94 -5.33
CA THR A 87 18.38 14.35 -5.65
C THR A 87 19.48 15.23 -5.07
N ARG A 88 20.70 14.71 -4.88
CA ARG A 88 21.79 15.51 -4.27
C ARG A 88 22.18 16.77 -5.08
N TYR A 89 21.71 16.90 -6.32
CA TYR A 89 22.13 17.91 -7.29
C TYR A 89 21.00 18.87 -7.72
N THR A 90 19.81 18.74 -7.15
CA THR A 90 18.67 19.66 -7.30
C THR A 90 17.93 19.68 -6.00
#